data_AF-A0A970R1P2-F1
#
_entry.id   AF-A0A970R1P2-F1
#
_cell.length_a   1.000
_cell.length_b   1.000
_cell.length_c   1.000
_cell.angle_alpha   90.00
_cell.angle_beta   90.00
_cell.angle_gamma   90.00
#
_symmetry.space_group_name_H-M   'P 1'
#
loop_
_entity.id
_entity.type
_entity.pdbx_description
1 polymer ?
#
loop_
_entity_poly.entity_id
_entity_poly.type
_entity_poly.pdbx_seq_one_letter_code
_entity_poly.pdbx_strand_id
1 'polypeptide(L)'
;MFDSSNFKLWLTENKKYTEKTIGNYVSRFKRADNILPWFNDIVYQFHLEQAEAYQALSSDIRSQIKKSVKLYFEFINSEETPCSKK
;
A
#
# COMPACT_ATOMS: atom_id res chain seq x y z
N MET A 1 4.14 9.77 -6.19
CA MET A 1 2.74 9.79 -6.65
C MET A 1 2.21 8.37 -6.59
N PHE A 2 1.08 8.15 -5.93
CA PHE A 2 0.47 6.81 -5.83
C PHE A 2 -0.04 6.35 -7.20
N ASP A 3 0.43 5.19 -7.67
CA ASP A 3 -0.04 4.57 -8.90
C ASP A 3 -1.15 3.56 -8.60
N SER A 4 -2.38 4.07 -8.53
CA SER A 4 -3.55 3.24 -8.22
C SER A 4 -3.87 2.21 -9.31
N SER A 5 -3.55 2.50 -10.56
CA SER A 5 -3.94 1.68 -11.71
C SER A 5 -3.04 0.45 -11.80
N ASN A 6 -1.72 0.66 -11.76
CA ASN A 6 -0.77 -0.44 -11.81
C ASN A 6 -0.82 -1.28 -10.54
N PHE A 7 -1.02 -0.66 -9.37
CA PHE A 7 -1.23 -1.42 -8.13
C PHE A 7 -2.49 -2.31 -8.19
N LYS A 8 -3.58 -1.81 -8.77
CA LYS A 8 -4.82 -2.59 -8.94
C LYS A 8 -4.60 -3.77 -9.89
N LEU A 9 -3.90 -3.56 -11.01
CA LEU A 9 -3.56 -4.63 -11.96
C LEU A 9 -2.67 -5.67 -11.27
N TRP A 10 -1.60 -5.25 -10.62
CA TRP A 10 -0.70 -6.15 -9.88
C TRP A 10 -1.43 -6.97 -8.82
N LEU A 11 -2.34 -6.36 -8.06
CA LEU A 11 -3.16 -7.10 -7.09
C LEU A 11 -4.08 -8.13 -7.74
N THR A 12 -4.57 -7.87 -8.95
CA THR A 12 -5.44 -8.79 -9.70
C THR A 12 -4.64 -9.97 -10.25
N GLU A 13 -3.42 -9.73 -10.72
CA GLU A 13 -2.55 -10.74 -11.34
C GLU A 13 -1.79 -11.58 -10.31
N ASN A 14 -1.31 -10.95 -9.24
CA ASN A 14 -0.42 -11.59 -8.26
C ASN A 14 -1.14 -12.10 -7.01
N LYS A 15 -2.36 -11.61 -6.74
CA LYS A 15 -3.13 -12.02 -5.55
C LYS A 15 -4.49 -12.57 -5.97
N LYS A 16 -4.91 -13.66 -5.33
CA LYS A 16 -6.23 -14.28 -5.53
C LYS A 16 -7.33 -13.54 -4.76
N TYR A 17 -7.36 -12.22 -4.86
CA TYR A 17 -8.34 -11.38 -4.18
C TYR A 17 -9.55 -11.10 -5.08
N THR A 18 -10.71 -10.92 -4.47
CA THR A 18 -11.89 -10.46 -5.19
C THR A 18 -11.74 -8.98 -5.55
N GLU A 19 -12.40 -8.53 -6.62
CA GLU A 19 -12.36 -7.11 -7.04
C GLU A 19 -12.73 -6.14 -5.91
N LYS A 20 -13.72 -6.51 -5.08
CA LYS A 20 -14.11 -5.75 -3.89
C LYS A 20 -12.95 -5.60 -2.90
N THR A 21 -12.20 -6.68 -2.68
CA THR A 21 -11.06 -6.69 -1.75
C THR A 21 -9.91 -5.86 -2.31
N ILE A 22 -9.66 -5.95 -3.61
CA ILE A 22 -8.67 -5.11 -4.31
C ILE A 22 -9.04 -3.63 -4.19
N GLY A 23 -10.29 -3.27 -4.47
CA GLY A 23 -10.79 -1.90 -4.31
C GLY A 23 -10.67 -1.38 -2.88
N ASN A 24 -10.89 -2.24 -1.88
CA ASN A 24 -10.67 -1.90 -0.48
C ASN A 24 -9.19 -1.57 -0.21
N TYR A 25 -8.25 -2.38 -0.68
CA TYR A 25 -6.82 -2.10 -0.50
C TYR A 25 -6.42 -0.78 -1.18
N VAL A 26 -6.75 -0.60 -2.46
CA VAL A 26 -6.46 0.66 -3.19
C VAL A 26 -7.01 1.88 -2.44
N SER A 27 -8.24 1.79 -1.92
CA SER A 27 -8.86 2.88 -1.16
C SER A 27 -8.20 3.13 0.20
N ARG A 28 -7.72 2.08 0.88
CA ARG A 28 -7.02 2.19 2.16
C ARG A 28 -5.62 2.76 1.98
N PHE A 29 -4.92 2.39 0.92
CA PHE A 29 -3.64 2.99 0.57
C PHE A 29 -3.81 4.47 0.21
N LYS A 30 -4.81 4.82 -0.61
CA LYS A 30 -5.13 6.23 -0.93
C LYS A 30 -5.40 7.05 0.32
N ARG A 31 -6.05 6.47 1.33
CA ARG A 31 -6.24 7.13 2.63
C ARG A 31 -4.92 7.35 3.37
N ALA A 32 -3.97 6.42 3.27
CA ALA A 32 -2.63 6.60 3.82
C ALA A 32 -1.88 7.73 3.10
N ASP A 33 -1.91 7.74 1.76
CA ASP A 33 -1.28 8.76 0.92
C ASP A 33 -1.84 10.17 1.19
N ASN A 34 -3.14 10.27 1.52
CA ASN A 34 -3.76 11.52 1.98
C ASN A 34 -3.30 11.97 3.38
N ILE A 35 -2.86 11.05 4.25
CA ILE A 35 -2.36 11.37 5.59
C ILE A 35 -0.87 11.74 5.52
N LEU A 36 -0.10 10.93 4.82
CA LEU A 36 1.32 11.11 4.59
C LEU A 36 1.61 10.72 3.13
N PRO A 37 2.02 11.67 2.28
CA PRO A 37 2.35 11.37 0.90
C PRO A 37 3.38 10.24 0.78
N TRP A 38 3.11 9.28 -0.10
CA TRP A 38 3.94 8.09 -0.27
C TRP A 38 5.38 8.41 -0.70
N PHE A 39 6.34 7.73 -0.06
CA PHE A 39 7.74 7.66 -0.47
C PHE A 39 8.30 6.23 -0.29
N ASN A 40 9.21 5.82 -1.16
CA ASN A 40 9.78 4.47 -1.18
C ASN A 40 10.93 4.32 -0.16
N ASP A 41 10.60 4.34 1.13
CA ASP A 41 11.56 4.09 2.20
C ASP A 41 10.90 3.26 3.31
N ILE A 42 11.67 2.34 3.91
CA ILE A 42 11.25 1.49 5.03
C ILE A 42 10.71 2.29 6.22
N VAL A 43 11.14 3.54 6.40
CA VAL A 43 10.66 4.41 7.50
C VAL A 43 9.24 4.97 7.25
N TYR A 44 8.68 4.85 6.04
CA TYR A 44 7.35 5.35 5.72
C TYR A 44 6.27 4.85 6.69
N GLN A 45 6.26 3.55 6.99
CA GLN A 45 5.29 2.97 7.91
C GLN A 45 5.40 3.58 9.31
N PHE A 46 6.63 3.85 9.76
CA PHE A 46 6.89 4.46 11.06
C PHE A 46 6.41 5.92 11.12
N HIS A 47 6.66 6.71 10.06
CA HIS A 47 6.15 8.08 9.98
C HIS A 47 4.63 8.14 9.87
N LEU A 48 4.02 7.24 9.08
CA LEU A 48 2.58 7.15 8.95
C LEU A 48 1.93 6.80 10.30
N GLU A 49 2.53 5.89 11.06
CA GLU A 49 2.05 5.51 12.41
C GLU A 49 2.15 6.68 13.40
N GLN A 50 3.07 7.61 13.24
CA GLN A 50 3.18 8.78 14.12
C GLN A 50 2.19 9.91 13.78
N ALA A 51 1.55 9.89 12.61
CA ALA A 51 0.61 10.92 12.22
C ALA A 51 -0.65 10.90 13.09
N GLU A 52 -1.06 12.05 13.62
CA GLU A 52 -2.26 12.18 14.45
C GLU A 52 -3.52 11.68 13.73
N ALA A 53 -3.64 11.99 12.44
CA ALA A 53 -4.76 11.52 11.60
C ALA A 53 -4.79 10.00 11.42
N TYR A 54 -3.65 9.30 11.53
CA TYR A 54 -3.59 7.85 11.54
C TYR A 54 -3.94 7.28 12.92
N GLN A 55 -3.45 7.91 13.99
CA GLN A 55 -3.74 7.49 15.37
C GLN A 55 -5.20 7.67 15.76
N ALA A 56 -5.89 8.67 15.18
CA ALA A 56 -7.33 8.88 15.34
C ALA A 56 -8.21 7.78 14.71
N LEU A 57 -7.64 6.87 13.91
CA LEU A 57 -8.37 5.78 13.27
C LEU A 57 -8.55 4.59 14.23
N SER A 58 -9.61 3.81 14.01
CA SER A 58 -9.80 2.57 14.74
C SER A 58 -8.66 1.58 14.48
N SER A 59 -8.39 0.70 15.45
CA SER A 59 -7.40 -0.39 15.33
C SER A 59 -7.60 -1.25 14.08
N ASP A 60 -8.84 -1.52 13.69
CA ASP A 60 -9.18 -2.27 12.48
C ASP A 60 -8.76 -1.52 11.20
N ILE A 61 -9.06 -0.22 11.11
CA ILE A 61 -8.70 0.59 9.94
C ILE A 61 -7.17 0.72 9.85
N ARG A 62 -6.49 0.96 10.98
CA ARG A 62 -5.02 0.99 11.04
C ARG A 62 -4.42 -0.33 10.53
N SER A 63 -4.96 -1.46 10.97
CA SER A 63 -4.51 -2.79 10.51
C SER A 63 -4.74 -3.00 9.01
N GLN A 64 -5.86 -2.53 8.47
CA GLN A 64 -6.14 -2.58 7.02
C GLN A 64 -5.21 -1.69 6.21
N ILE A 65 -4.95 -0.46 6.69
CA ILE A 65 -4.01 0.46 6.05
C ILE A 65 -2.60 -0.15 6.06
N LYS A 66 -2.12 -0.63 7.20
CA LYS A 66 -0.81 -1.28 7.32
C LYS A 66 -0.64 -2.45 6.35
N LYS A 67 -1.66 -3.30 6.23
CA LYS A 67 -1.67 -4.37 5.22
C LYS A 67 -1.59 -3.82 3.80
N SER A 68 -2.36 -2.78 3.50
CA SER A 68 -2.36 -2.17 2.17
C SER A 68 -1.03 -1.51 1.82
N VAL A 69 -0.39 -0.84 2.78
CA VAL A 69 0.93 -0.23 2.62
C VAL A 69 1.98 -1.30 2.35
N LYS A 70 1.96 -2.40 3.11
CA LYS A 70 2.84 -3.55 2.87
C LYS A 70 2.67 -4.14 1.47
N LEU A 71 1.43 -4.31 1.02
CA LEU A 71 1.15 -4.80 -0.34
C LEU A 71 1.69 -3.86 -1.42
N TYR A 72 1.63 -2.55 -1.19
CA TYR A 72 2.19 -1.58 -2.13
C TYR A 72 3.73 -1.62 -2.14
N PHE A 73 4.37 -1.79 -0.98
CA PHE A 73 5.81 -2.08 -0.93
C PHE A 73 6.16 -3.34 -1.73
N GLU A 74 5.40 -4.43 -1.60
CA GLU A 74 5.62 -5.64 -2.39
C GLU A 74 5.50 -5.38 -3.89
N PHE A 75 4.51 -4.57 -4.31
CA PHE A 75 4.34 -4.14 -5.69
C PHE A 75 5.57 -3.38 -6.21
N ILE A 76 6.02 -2.33 -5.50
CA ILE A 76 7.20 -1.55 -5.90
C ILE A 76 8.45 -2.42 -5.97
N ASN A 77 8.67 -3.29 -4.98
CA ASN A 77 9.82 -4.21 -5.00
C ASN A 77 9.74 -5.26 -6.11
N SER A 78 8.54 -5.65 -6.55
CA SER A 78 8.39 -6.55 -7.70
C SER A 78 8.67 -5.87 -9.04
N GLU A 79 8.41 -4.56 -9.13
CA GLU A 79 8.72 -3.74 -10.31
C GLU A 79 10.22 -3.34 -10.34
N GLU A 80 10.90 -3.27 -9.19
CA GLU A 80 12.35 -3.00 -9.08
C GLU A 80 13.24 -4.17 -9.52
N THR A 81 12.69 -5.25 -10.08
CA THR A 81 13.47 -6.26 -10.82
C THR A 81 13.35 -6.12 -12.34
N PRO A 82 14.22 -5.33 -13.01
CA PRO A 82 14.72 -5.73 -14.31
C PRO A 82 15.79 -6.81 -14.08
N CYS A 83 15.49 -8.05 -14.47
CA CYS A 83 16.43 -9.10 -14.90
C CYS A 83 17.93 -8.97 -14.46
N SER A 84 18.36 -9.83 -13.52
CA SER A 84 19.65 -10.57 -13.51
C SER A 84 19.72 -11.36 -12.21
N LYS A 85 19.83 -12.69 -12.16
CA LYS A 85 20.77 -13.61 -12.83
C LYS A 85 20.02 -14.93 -13.09
N LYS A 86 19.98 -15.45 -14.32
CA LYS A 86 20.99 -16.31 -14.96
C LYS A 86 21.34 -17.55 -14.14
#